data_AF-A0A8H7TP70-F1
#
_entry.id   AF-A0A8H7TP70-F1
#
_cell.length_a   1.000
_cell.length_b   1.000
_cell.length_c   1.000
_cell.angle_alpha   90.00
_cell.angle_beta   90.00
_cell.angle_gamma   90.00
#
_symmetry.space_group_name_H-M   'P 1'
#
loop_
_entity.id
_entity.type
_entity.pdbx_description
1 polymer ?
#
loop_
_entity_poly.entity_id
_entity_poly.type
_entity_poly.pdbx_seq_one_letter_code
_entity_poly.pdbx_strand_id
1 'polypeptide(L)'
;MDGDPAVESELDSFSLTFPLPYRVGFIITLAVWGWGINLHHLYNLKIDVPSLIRYPARSSVHHAPHHFSTYRLATVLSSLFGVSIVLFWLFTWRIPARVIAYDWLPLTYLVALVAVFIVPIQDLPSHGRRRFLATLRRVSIGGIAEAADGKFGDILLADVLTSYAKVFGDLFVTLCMFLKPEGSSTKRPDRNCGGLVIVPLLMALPSLIRFRQCLIEYLRVRRAPYKESTGWGGQHLANALKYSSAFPVIIFSTLQRTRATRATRLRRRLSTKPGWLRCWQTRSTPFTGTSPRIGT
;
A
#
# COMPACT_ATOMS: atom_id res chain seq x y z
N MET A 1 3.67 -37.70 28.04
CA MET A 1 4.26 -37.07 26.84
C MET A 1 3.64 -35.70 26.74
N ASP A 2 4.21 -34.76 27.47
CA ASP A 2 3.71 -33.40 27.60
C ASP A 2 4.17 -32.61 26.38
N GLY A 3 3.23 -32.36 25.47
CA GLY A 3 3.43 -31.50 24.32
C GLY A 3 3.73 -30.09 24.81
N ASP A 4 5.01 -29.73 24.73
CA ASP A 4 5.54 -28.40 24.94
C ASP A 4 4.70 -27.37 24.14
N PRO A 5 4.09 -26.34 24.74
CA PRO A 5 3.28 -25.36 24.01
C PRO A 5 4.13 -24.37 23.19
N ALA A 6 5.39 -24.72 22.91
CA ALA A 6 6.30 -24.00 22.05
C ALA A 6 6.21 -24.41 20.56
N VAL A 7 5.21 -25.21 20.17
CA VAL A 7 5.00 -25.62 18.76
C VAL A 7 4.48 -24.43 17.94
N GLU A 8 5.43 -23.82 17.25
CA GLU A 8 5.39 -23.06 16.01
C GLU A 8 4.19 -22.16 15.69
N SER A 9 4.52 -20.95 15.24
CA SER A 9 3.61 -20.03 14.58
C SER A 9 3.01 -20.67 13.32
N GLU A 10 1.90 -21.41 13.46
CA GLU A 10 1.16 -21.91 12.31
C GLU A 10 0.81 -20.72 11.41
N LEU A 11 1.30 -20.79 10.18
CA LEU A 11 0.82 -19.96 9.10
C LEU A 11 -0.68 -20.19 8.97
N ASP A 12 -1.47 -19.12 8.97
CA ASP A 12 -2.90 -19.23 8.77
C ASP A 12 -3.20 -19.82 7.38
N SER A 13 -4.29 -20.58 7.27
CA SER A 13 -4.73 -21.27 6.04
C SER A 13 -4.71 -20.37 4.79
N PHE A 14 -5.02 -19.07 4.96
CA PHE A 14 -4.98 -18.07 3.91
C PHE A 14 -3.55 -17.67 3.49
N SER A 15 -2.60 -17.56 4.42
CA SER A 15 -1.20 -17.28 4.10
C SER A 15 -0.47 -18.47 3.49
N LEU A 16 -0.92 -19.70 3.76
CA LEU A 16 -0.42 -20.90 3.08
C LEU A 16 -0.80 -20.93 1.59
N THR A 17 -2.00 -20.46 1.25
CA THR A 17 -2.48 -20.45 -0.14
C THR A 17 -2.09 -19.17 -0.88
N PHE A 18 -2.18 -18.03 -0.20
CA PHE A 18 -2.03 -16.71 -0.81
C PHE A 18 -1.17 -15.81 0.08
N PRO A 19 0.16 -16.00 0.11
CA PRO A 19 1.06 -15.22 0.95
C PRO A 19 1.13 -13.74 0.54
N LEU A 20 1.69 -12.91 1.43
CA LEU A 20 1.71 -11.44 1.30
C LEU A 20 2.22 -10.93 -0.06
N PRO A 21 3.32 -11.45 -0.66
CA PRO A 21 3.82 -10.92 -1.92
C PRO A 21 2.81 -11.06 -3.06
N TYR A 22 2.08 -12.18 -3.11
CA TYR A 22 1.02 -12.38 -4.10
C TYR A 22 -0.19 -11.48 -3.88
N ARG A 23 -0.54 -11.18 -2.62
CA ARG A 23 -1.60 -10.20 -2.30
C ARG A 23 -1.25 -8.82 -2.88
N VAL A 24 0.00 -8.40 -2.70
CA VAL A 24 0.52 -7.12 -3.22
C VAL A 24 0.42 -7.08 -4.74
N GLY A 25 0.99 -8.07 -5.43
CA GLY A 25 0.99 -8.09 -6.89
C GLY A 25 -0.39 -8.27 -7.51
N PHE A 26 -1.29 -9.02 -6.85
CA PHE A 26 -2.69 -9.14 -7.26
C PHE A 26 -3.42 -7.79 -7.22
N ILE A 27 -3.29 -7.04 -6.13
CA ILE A 27 -3.90 -5.70 -6.01
C ILE A 27 -3.33 -4.74 -7.06
N ILE A 28 -2.03 -4.80 -7.33
CA ILE A 28 -1.42 -4.00 -8.42
C ILE A 28 -2.00 -4.37 -9.78
N THR A 29 -2.20 -5.66 -10.05
CA THR A 29 -2.81 -6.14 -11.31
C THR A 29 -4.26 -5.66 -11.44
N LEU A 30 -5.03 -5.69 -10.35
CA LEU A 30 -6.39 -5.14 -10.30
C LEU A 30 -6.42 -3.62 -10.56
N ALA A 31 -5.38 -2.88 -10.17
CA ALA A 31 -5.26 -1.45 -10.49
C ALA A 31 -5.30 -1.21 -12.01
N VAL A 32 -4.54 -2.01 -12.75
CA VAL A 32 -4.43 -1.89 -14.21
C VAL A 32 -5.74 -2.31 -14.88
N TRP A 33 -6.38 -3.38 -14.39
CA TRP A 33 -7.72 -3.76 -14.86
C TRP A 33 -8.77 -2.67 -14.61
N GLY A 34 -8.83 -2.14 -13.38
CA GLY A 34 -9.77 -1.07 -13.02
C GLY A 34 -9.55 0.18 -13.86
N TRP A 35 -8.29 0.55 -14.14
CA TRP A 35 -7.98 1.63 -15.06
C TRP A 35 -8.46 1.35 -16.49
N GLY A 36 -8.23 0.14 -17.01
CA GLY A 36 -8.69 -0.28 -18.34
C GLY A 36 -10.22 -0.23 -18.47
N ILE A 37 -10.93 -0.72 -17.46
CA ILE A 37 -12.41 -0.69 -17.39
C ILE A 37 -12.92 0.75 -17.34
N ASN A 38 -12.31 1.62 -16.52
CA ASN A 38 -12.68 3.03 -16.46
C ASN A 38 -12.49 3.72 -17.82
N LEU A 39 -11.35 3.50 -18.48
CA LEU A 39 -11.11 4.03 -19.82
C LEU A 39 -12.11 3.52 -20.86
N HIS A 40 -12.47 2.25 -20.80
CA HIS A 40 -13.44 1.65 -21.72
C HIS A 40 -14.84 2.21 -21.48
N HIS A 41 -15.28 2.30 -20.22
CA HIS A 41 -16.57 2.87 -19.86
C HIS A 41 -16.69 4.34 -20.30
N LEU A 42 -15.70 5.16 -20.00
CA LEU A 42 -15.68 6.58 -20.39
C LEU A 42 -15.62 6.75 -21.92
N TYR A 43 -14.92 5.85 -22.62
CA TYR A 43 -14.94 5.81 -24.09
C TYR A 43 -16.34 5.55 -24.64
N ASN A 44 -17.10 4.62 -24.02
CA ASN A 44 -18.47 4.34 -24.42
C ASN A 44 -19.40 5.54 -24.19
N LEU A 45 -19.15 6.31 -23.13
CA LEU A 45 -19.81 7.58 -22.84
C LEU A 45 -19.32 8.77 -23.69
N LYS A 46 -18.42 8.53 -24.65
CA LYS A 46 -17.82 9.55 -25.53
C LYS A 46 -17.05 10.66 -24.78
N ILE A 47 -16.51 10.33 -23.60
CA ILE A 47 -15.64 11.22 -22.83
C ILE A 47 -14.19 11.03 -23.29
N ASP A 48 -13.59 12.10 -23.80
CA ASP A 48 -12.19 12.10 -24.24
C ASP A 48 -11.22 12.23 -23.04
N VAL A 49 -10.97 11.10 -22.37
CA VAL A 49 -10.04 11.03 -21.23
C VAL A 49 -8.63 11.51 -21.62
N PRO A 50 -8.04 11.11 -22.78
CA PRO A 50 -6.75 11.62 -23.21
C PRO A 50 -6.62 13.14 -23.17
N SER A 51 -7.59 13.90 -23.69
CA SER A 51 -7.53 15.37 -23.61
C SER A 51 -7.64 15.88 -22.18
N LEU A 52 -8.49 15.26 -21.35
CA LEU A 52 -8.68 15.64 -19.93
C LEU A 52 -7.39 15.50 -19.10
N ILE A 53 -6.62 14.43 -19.33
CA ILE A 53 -5.31 14.22 -18.66
C ILE A 53 -4.12 14.74 -19.50
N ARG A 54 -4.38 15.48 -20.58
CA ARG A 54 -3.40 16.01 -21.54
C ARG A 54 -2.47 14.94 -22.13
N TYR A 55 -2.94 13.70 -22.23
CA TYR A 55 -2.22 12.60 -22.86
C TYR A 55 -2.19 12.82 -24.39
N PRO A 56 -1.07 12.50 -25.08
CA PRO A 56 -0.96 12.69 -26.52
C PRO A 56 -2.12 12.02 -27.26
N ALA A 57 -2.82 12.81 -28.09
CA ALA A 57 -3.86 12.29 -28.97
C ALA A 57 -3.24 11.30 -29.96
N ARG A 58 -3.98 10.24 -30.30
CA ARG A 58 -3.57 9.33 -31.38
C ARG A 58 -3.86 10.01 -32.72
N SER A 59 -2.87 10.04 -33.60
CA SER A 59 -2.90 10.82 -34.85
C SER A 59 -3.88 10.30 -35.90
N SER A 60 -4.43 9.10 -35.73
CA SER A 60 -5.31 8.42 -36.69
C SER A 60 -6.40 7.63 -35.98
N VAL A 61 -7.60 7.64 -36.56
CA VAL A 61 -8.79 6.87 -36.16
C VAL A 61 -8.53 5.36 -36.19
N HIS A 62 -7.56 4.91 -36.99
CA HIS A 62 -7.17 3.50 -37.10
C HIS A 62 -6.31 2.99 -35.94
N HIS A 63 -5.79 3.87 -35.07
CA HIS A 63 -5.08 3.39 -33.89
C HIS A 63 -6.07 2.86 -32.85
N ALA A 64 -5.79 1.65 -32.34
CA ALA A 64 -6.59 1.02 -31.29
C ALA A 64 -6.88 2.00 -30.12
N PRO A 65 -8.07 1.99 -29.51
CA PRO A 65 -8.33 2.85 -28.35
C PRO A 65 -7.37 2.62 -27.16
N HIS A 66 -7.23 3.62 -26.28
CA HIS A 66 -6.31 3.55 -25.14
C HIS A 66 -6.62 2.41 -24.17
N HIS A 67 -7.89 2.06 -23.97
CA HIS A 67 -8.29 0.95 -23.10
C HIS A 67 -7.78 -0.41 -23.60
N PHE A 68 -7.67 -0.65 -24.92
CA PHE A 68 -7.08 -1.89 -25.45
C PHE A 68 -5.62 -2.04 -25.05
N SER A 69 -4.85 -0.95 -25.11
CA SER A 69 -3.45 -0.95 -24.67
C SER A 69 -3.32 -1.27 -23.18
N THR A 70 -4.26 -0.77 -22.36
CA THR A 70 -4.33 -1.08 -20.93
C THR A 70 -4.74 -2.52 -20.68
N TYR A 71 -5.71 -3.06 -21.42
CA TYR A 71 -6.11 -4.46 -21.30
C TYR A 71 -4.99 -5.42 -21.70
N ARG A 72 -4.23 -5.13 -22.77
CA ARG A 72 -3.03 -5.94 -23.12
C ARG A 72 -2.05 -6.02 -21.95
N LEU A 73 -1.74 -4.89 -21.31
CA LEU A 73 -0.89 -4.88 -20.11
C LEU A 73 -1.53 -5.67 -18.97
N ALA A 74 -2.82 -5.48 -18.71
CA ALA A 74 -3.54 -6.18 -17.65
C ALA A 74 -3.51 -7.70 -17.86
N THR A 75 -3.72 -8.17 -19.10
CA THR A 75 -3.63 -9.59 -19.47
C THR A 75 -2.22 -10.13 -19.24
N VAL A 76 -1.16 -9.42 -19.67
CA VAL A 76 0.23 -9.86 -19.42
C VAL A 76 0.50 -9.99 -17.91
N LEU A 77 0.08 -9.01 -17.11
CA LEU A 77 0.26 -9.05 -15.66
C LEU A 77 -0.56 -10.18 -15.00
N SER A 78 -1.78 -10.42 -15.47
CA SER A 78 -2.63 -11.53 -15.02
C SER A 78 -2.05 -12.89 -15.39
N SER A 79 -1.51 -13.06 -16.60
CA SER A 79 -0.84 -14.29 -17.02
C SER A 79 0.40 -14.55 -16.18
N LEU A 80 1.23 -13.52 -15.94
CA LEU A 80 2.40 -13.61 -15.07
C LEU A 80 2.01 -14.03 -13.64
N PHE A 81 0.98 -13.38 -13.07
CA PHE A 81 0.44 -13.75 -11.76
C PHE A 81 -0.07 -15.18 -11.74
N GLY A 82 -0.88 -15.57 -12.72
CA GLY A 82 -1.48 -16.90 -12.83
C GLY A 82 -0.44 -18.01 -12.91
N VAL A 83 0.57 -17.85 -13.79
CA VAL A 83 1.67 -18.81 -13.90
C VAL A 83 2.43 -18.91 -12.57
N SER A 84 2.80 -17.77 -11.98
CA SER A 84 3.57 -17.78 -10.72
C SER A 84 2.81 -18.42 -9.57
N ILE A 85 1.54 -18.06 -9.36
CA ILE A 85 0.77 -18.57 -8.23
C ILE A 85 0.44 -20.06 -8.38
N VAL A 86 0.19 -20.54 -9.60
CA VAL A 86 0.00 -21.96 -9.88
C VAL A 86 1.28 -22.73 -9.62
N LEU A 87 2.45 -22.27 -10.09
CA LEU A 87 3.74 -22.88 -9.79
C LEU A 87 4.00 -22.93 -8.27
N PHE A 88 3.67 -21.85 -7.56
CA PHE A 88 3.78 -21.83 -6.10
C PHE A 88 2.90 -22.89 -5.43
N TRP A 89 1.64 -23.06 -5.86
CA TRP A 89 0.78 -24.12 -5.32
C TRP A 89 1.32 -25.51 -5.63
N LEU A 90 1.80 -25.73 -6.86
CA LEU A 90 2.38 -27.00 -7.30
C LEU A 90 3.67 -27.38 -6.58
N PHE A 91 4.46 -26.41 -6.09
CA PHE A 91 5.68 -26.72 -5.32
C PHE A 91 5.44 -26.80 -3.81
N THR A 92 4.51 -26.01 -3.28
CA THR A 92 4.32 -25.92 -1.82
C THR A 92 3.30 -26.89 -1.27
N TRP A 93 2.24 -27.22 -2.01
CA TRP A 93 1.15 -28.10 -1.56
C TRP A 93 0.53 -27.64 -0.23
N ARG A 94 0.61 -26.33 0.06
CA ARG A 94 0.20 -25.73 1.34
C ARG A 94 0.94 -26.26 2.57
N ILE A 95 2.07 -26.97 2.40
CA ILE A 95 2.91 -27.45 3.50
C ILE A 95 3.73 -26.26 4.03
N PRO A 96 3.62 -25.89 5.32
CA PRO A 96 4.27 -24.68 5.86
C PRO A 96 5.77 -24.60 5.60
N ALA A 97 6.50 -25.70 5.80
CA ALA A 97 7.95 -25.76 5.56
C ALA A 97 8.30 -25.43 4.09
N ARG A 98 7.51 -25.93 3.13
CA ARG A 98 7.71 -25.63 1.70
C ARG A 98 7.32 -24.20 1.36
N VAL A 99 6.24 -23.67 1.93
CA VAL A 99 5.82 -22.27 1.74
C VAL A 99 6.93 -21.29 2.14
N ILE A 100 7.67 -21.60 3.22
CA ILE A 100 8.81 -20.80 3.68
C ILE A 100 10.03 -21.03 2.77
N ALA A 101 10.34 -22.28 2.39
CA ALA A 101 11.49 -22.59 1.56
C ALA A 101 11.41 -22.03 0.13
N TYR A 102 10.19 -21.90 -0.43
CA TYR A 102 9.94 -21.36 -1.77
C TYR A 102 9.50 -19.89 -1.75
N ASP A 103 9.86 -19.12 -0.72
CA ASP A 103 9.48 -17.70 -0.61
C ASP A 103 10.12 -16.77 -1.65
N TRP A 104 11.21 -17.21 -2.27
CA TRP A 104 11.85 -16.56 -3.41
C TRP A 104 10.94 -16.53 -4.65
N LEU A 105 10.01 -17.48 -4.81
CA LEU A 105 9.14 -17.58 -5.97
C LEU A 105 8.12 -16.42 -6.01
N PRO A 106 7.34 -16.13 -4.95
CA PRO A 106 6.53 -14.92 -4.88
C PRO A 106 7.34 -13.61 -5.03
N LEU A 107 8.60 -13.58 -4.56
CA LEU A 107 9.44 -12.39 -4.70
C LEU A 107 9.91 -12.18 -6.14
N THR A 108 10.39 -13.23 -6.81
CA THR A 108 10.80 -13.17 -8.22
C THR A 108 9.62 -12.76 -9.10
N TYR A 109 8.39 -13.16 -8.76
CA TYR A 109 7.17 -12.62 -9.37
C TYR A 109 7.03 -11.10 -9.19
N LEU A 110 7.21 -10.57 -7.97
CA LEU A 110 7.15 -9.12 -7.75
C LEU A 110 8.23 -8.37 -8.54
N VAL A 111 9.44 -8.93 -8.64
CA VAL A 111 10.51 -8.39 -9.47
C VAL A 111 10.11 -8.41 -10.94
N ALA A 112 9.56 -9.52 -11.43
CA ALA A 112 9.08 -9.66 -12.81
C ALA A 112 7.95 -8.66 -13.12
N LEU A 113 7.03 -8.42 -12.17
CA LEU A 113 5.96 -7.43 -12.31
C LEU A 113 6.54 -6.02 -12.52
N VAL A 114 7.54 -5.64 -11.73
CA VAL A 114 8.24 -4.35 -11.91
C VAL A 114 9.02 -4.33 -13.23
N ALA A 115 9.67 -5.44 -13.60
CA ALA A 115 10.42 -5.56 -14.84
C ALA A 115 9.54 -5.39 -16.08
N VAL A 116 8.32 -5.95 -16.11
CA VAL A 116 7.35 -5.74 -17.20
C VAL A 116 7.05 -4.25 -17.41
N PHE A 117 7.06 -3.46 -16.32
CA PHE A 117 6.85 -2.02 -16.40
C PHE A 117 8.09 -1.27 -16.93
N ILE A 118 9.31 -1.72 -16.61
CA ILE A 118 10.56 -1.02 -17.00
C ILE A 118 11.05 -1.45 -18.39
N VAL A 119 11.00 -2.75 -18.71
CA VAL A 119 11.57 -3.31 -19.93
C VAL A 119 10.73 -2.89 -21.15
N PRO A 120 11.33 -2.28 -22.19
CA PRO A 120 10.62 -1.84 -23.38
C PRO A 120 10.23 -3.05 -24.26
N ILE A 121 9.19 -3.78 -23.85
CA ILE A 121 8.54 -4.79 -24.68
C ILE A 121 7.84 -4.05 -25.83
N GLN A 122 8.18 -4.42 -27.08
CA GLN A 122 7.74 -3.74 -28.32
C GLN A 122 6.22 -3.53 -28.39
N ASP A 123 5.47 -4.46 -27.83
CA ASP A 123 4.02 -4.51 -27.82
C ASP A 123 3.33 -3.74 -26.68
N LEU A 124 4.11 -3.19 -25.74
CA LEU A 124 3.58 -2.50 -24.56
C LEU A 124 3.80 -0.98 -24.65
N PRO A 125 2.90 -0.15 -24.07
CA PRO A 125 2.86 1.29 -24.35
C PRO A 125 4.07 2.05 -23.76
N SER A 126 5.11 2.29 -24.55
CA SER A 126 6.36 2.92 -24.09
C SER A 126 6.22 4.40 -23.70
N HIS A 127 5.45 5.17 -24.46
CA HIS A 127 5.16 6.59 -24.17
C HIS A 127 4.32 6.78 -22.91
N GLY A 128 3.36 5.88 -22.67
CA GLY A 128 2.52 5.92 -21.48
C GLY A 128 3.32 5.73 -20.20
N ARG A 129 4.30 4.82 -20.22
CA ARG A 129 5.19 4.56 -19.08
C ARG A 129 6.06 5.75 -18.71
N ARG A 130 6.73 6.37 -19.70
CA ARG A 130 7.54 7.58 -19.49
C ARG A 130 6.71 8.71 -18.88
N ARG A 131 5.50 8.94 -19.40
CA ARG A 131 4.59 9.96 -18.87
C ARG A 131 4.15 9.63 -17.45
N PHE A 132 3.73 8.39 -17.19
CA PHE A 132 3.36 7.94 -15.85
C PHE A 132 4.49 8.16 -14.85
N LEU A 133 5.72 7.77 -15.18
CA LEU A 133 6.89 7.98 -14.32
C LEU A 133 7.20 9.47 -14.10
N ALA A 134 7.06 10.31 -15.13
CA ALA A 134 7.25 11.75 -14.99
C ALA A 134 6.19 12.38 -14.07
N THR A 135 4.91 12.02 -14.24
CA THR A 135 3.80 12.44 -13.38
C THR A 135 4.01 11.93 -11.95
N LEU A 136 4.36 10.66 -11.77
CA LEU A 136 4.64 10.05 -10.47
C LEU A 136 5.77 10.78 -9.75
N ARG A 137 6.91 11.01 -10.44
CA ARG A 137 8.03 11.77 -9.90
C ARG A 137 7.61 13.18 -9.46
N ARG A 138 6.88 13.90 -10.32
CA ARG A 138 6.39 15.24 -10.02
C ARG A 138 5.50 15.25 -8.77
N VAL A 139 4.51 14.35 -8.72
CA VAL A 139 3.55 14.24 -7.62
C VAL A 139 4.25 13.79 -6.32
N SER A 140 5.19 12.85 -6.37
CA SER A 140 5.91 12.35 -5.19
C SER A 140 6.88 13.36 -4.58
N ILE A 141 7.54 14.19 -5.39
CA ILE A 141 8.38 15.31 -4.91
C ILE A 141 7.49 16.51 -4.51
N GLY A 142 6.18 16.38 -4.71
CA GLY A 142 5.09 17.29 -4.35
C GLY A 142 5.02 18.57 -5.20
N GLY A 143 5.40 18.45 -6.46
CA GLY A 143 4.92 19.35 -7.49
C GLY A 143 3.46 19.04 -7.86
N ILE A 144 2.79 20.03 -8.43
CA ILE A 144 1.50 19.87 -9.10
C ILE A 144 1.50 20.74 -10.35
N ALA A 145 1.16 20.14 -11.48
CA ALA A 145 1.06 20.83 -12.76
C ALA A 145 0.07 21.99 -12.69
N GLU A 146 0.28 23.02 -13.50
CA GLU A 146 -0.72 24.07 -13.70
C GLU A 146 -1.97 23.50 -14.40
N ALA A 147 -3.08 24.24 -14.35
CA ALA A 147 -4.34 23.81 -14.95
C ALA A 147 -4.19 23.49 -16.45
N ALA A 148 -3.32 24.22 -17.17
CA ALA A 148 -3.02 24.00 -18.58
C ALA A 148 -2.22 22.70 -18.84
N ASP A 149 -1.39 22.27 -17.89
CA ASP A 149 -0.34 21.27 -18.08
C ASP A 149 -0.72 19.86 -17.57
N GLY A 150 -2.00 19.62 -17.34
CA GLY A 150 -2.51 18.31 -16.92
C GLY A 150 -2.64 18.12 -15.41
N LYS A 151 -2.94 19.19 -14.66
CA LYS A 151 -3.32 19.16 -13.23
C LYS A 151 -4.28 18.02 -12.87
N PHE A 152 -5.29 17.76 -13.70
CA PHE A 152 -6.25 16.69 -13.44
C PHE A 152 -5.59 15.29 -13.38
N GLY A 153 -4.59 15.04 -14.23
CA GLY A 153 -3.82 13.80 -14.19
C GLY A 153 -2.99 13.64 -12.92
N ASP A 154 -2.41 14.73 -12.41
CA ASP A 154 -1.64 14.73 -11.14
C ASP A 154 -2.56 14.42 -9.94
N ILE A 155 -3.73 15.05 -9.92
CA ILE A 155 -4.79 14.85 -8.93
C ILE A 155 -5.26 13.39 -8.96
N LEU A 156 -5.60 12.86 -10.15
CA LEU A 156 -6.03 11.48 -10.33
C LEU A 156 -4.96 10.48 -9.86
N LEU A 157 -3.70 10.68 -10.24
CA LEU A 157 -2.61 9.81 -9.82
C LEU A 157 -2.43 9.85 -8.30
N ALA A 158 -2.47 11.03 -7.68
CA ALA A 158 -2.34 11.16 -6.24
C ALA A 158 -3.49 10.45 -5.49
N ASP A 159 -4.72 10.50 -6.01
CA ASP A 159 -5.83 9.72 -5.44
C ASP A 159 -5.61 8.21 -5.55
N VAL A 160 -5.15 7.73 -6.70
CA VAL A 160 -4.75 6.32 -6.85
C VAL A 160 -3.69 5.96 -5.82
N LEU A 161 -2.65 6.78 -5.62
CA LEU A 161 -1.63 6.52 -4.59
C LEU A 161 -2.26 6.43 -3.18
N THR A 162 -3.25 7.29 -2.86
CA THR A 162 -3.93 7.23 -1.55
C THR A 162 -4.71 5.94 -1.33
N SER A 163 -5.40 5.43 -2.35
CA SER A 163 -6.09 4.13 -2.27
C SER A 163 -5.11 2.96 -2.10
N TYR A 164 -3.85 3.13 -2.50
CA TYR A 164 -2.81 2.11 -2.47
C TYR A 164 -1.82 2.28 -1.30
N ALA A 165 -2.10 3.17 -0.34
CA ALA A 165 -1.25 3.41 0.83
C ALA A 165 -0.87 2.12 1.58
N LYS A 166 -1.82 1.21 1.76
CA LYS A 166 -1.57 -0.10 2.40
C LYS A 166 -0.64 -0.98 1.56
N VAL A 167 -0.77 -0.96 0.23
CA VAL A 167 0.06 -1.75 -0.69
C VAL A 167 1.53 -1.34 -0.56
N PHE A 168 1.83 -0.05 -0.41
CA PHE A 168 3.20 0.42 -0.15
C PHE A 168 3.77 -0.11 1.16
N GLY A 169 2.96 -0.11 2.24
CA GLY A 169 3.36 -0.69 3.51
C GLY A 169 3.63 -2.20 3.42
N ASP A 170 2.75 -2.94 2.75
CA ASP A 170 2.86 -4.40 2.59
C ASP A 170 4.03 -4.79 1.66
N LEU A 171 4.34 -3.98 0.64
CA LEU A 171 5.53 -4.15 -0.21
C LEU A 171 6.82 -3.96 0.60
N PHE A 172 6.89 -2.95 1.46
CA PHE A 172 8.03 -2.76 2.35
C PHE A 172 8.17 -3.91 3.35
N VAL A 173 7.08 -4.36 3.98
CA VAL A 173 7.11 -5.51 4.89
C VAL A 173 7.61 -6.76 4.18
N THR A 174 7.15 -7.02 2.96
CA THR A 174 7.59 -8.14 2.11
C THR A 174 9.11 -8.11 1.91
N LEU A 175 9.65 -6.98 1.46
CA LEU A 175 11.09 -6.83 1.22
C LEU A 175 11.90 -6.91 2.52
N CYS A 176 11.45 -6.23 3.57
CA CYS A 176 12.12 -6.24 4.86
C CYS A 176 12.20 -7.65 5.47
N MET A 177 11.11 -8.43 5.37
CA MET A 177 11.08 -9.79 5.88
C MET A 177 11.96 -10.73 5.05
N PHE A 178 12.00 -10.57 3.73
CA PHE A 178 12.84 -11.39 2.87
C PHE A 178 14.34 -11.14 3.09
N LEU A 179 14.75 -9.88 3.28
CA LEU A 179 16.15 -9.50 3.42
C LEU A 179 16.76 -9.80 4.80
N LYS A 180 15.97 -10.29 5.76
CA LYS A 180 16.49 -10.68 7.09
C LYS A 180 17.12 -12.08 7.01
N PRO A 181 18.27 -12.34 7.68
CA PRO A 181 18.99 -13.62 7.61
C PRO A 181 18.19 -14.89 7.94
N GLU A 182 17.13 -14.79 8.76
CA GLU A 182 16.20 -15.89 9.08
C GLU A 182 14.74 -15.53 8.77
N GLY A 183 14.56 -14.44 8.04
CA GLY A 183 13.26 -13.95 7.63
C GLY A 183 12.75 -14.72 6.41
N SER A 184 11.45 -14.59 6.17
CA SER A 184 10.84 -15.07 4.94
C SER A 184 9.60 -14.24 4.65
N SER A 185 9.40 -13.89 3.39
CA SER A 185 8.27 -13.03 2.99
C SER A 185 6.92 -13.74 3.00
N THR A 186 6.91 -15.07 3.08
CA THR A 186 5.71 -15.90 3.17
C THR A 186 5.35 -16.26 4.61
N LYS A 187 6.23 -15.99 5.59
CA LYS A 187 5.91 -16.06 7.02
C LYS A 187 4.78 -15.09 7.37
N ARG A 188 4.21 -15.25 8.57
CA ARG A 188 3.21 -14.31 9.11
C ARG A 188 3.75 -12.87 9.03
N PRO A 189 3.05 -11.93 8.37
CA PRO A 189 3.54 -10.57 8.14
C PRO A 189 3.92 -9.84 9.43
N ASP A 190 5.20 -9.49 9.56
CA ASP A 190 5.71 -8.67 10.66
C ASP A 190 5.69 -7.18 10.29
N ARG A 191 4.62 -6.49 10.70
CA ARG A 191 4.48 -5.04 10.48
C ARG A 191 5.39 -4.17 11.35
N ASN A 192 6.23 -4.77 12.19
CA ASN A 192 7.31 -4.09 12.90
C ASN A 192 8.68 -4.34 12.24
N CYS A 193 8.73 -5.08 11.12
CA CYS A 193 9.92 -5.21 10.32
C CYS A 193 10.35 -3.82 9.83
N GLY A 194 11.61 -3.43 10.08
CA GLY A 194 12.10 -2.08 9.79
C GLY A 194 11.75 -1.03 10.86
N GLY A 195 11.20 -1.46 12.01
CA GLY A 195 10.88 -0.59 13.14
C GLY A 195 9.42 -0.15 13.18
N LEU A 196 9.09 0.65 14.19
CA LEU A 196 7.71 1.08 14.46
C LEU A 196 7.23 2.22 13.56
N VAL A 197 8.14 2.87 12.84
CA VAL A 197 7.88 4.17 12.19
C VAL A 197 7.81 4.07 10.67
N ILE A 198 8.64 3.24 10.03
CA ILE A 198 8.76 3.22 8.56
C ILE A 198 7.45 2.83 7.89
N VAL A 199 6.81 1.73 8.32
CA VAL A 199 5.53 1.29 7.72
C VAL A 199 4.43 2.35 7.86
N PRO A 200 4.17 2.92 9.06
CA PRO A 200 3.24 4.04 9.20
C PRO A 200 3.58 5.26 8.32
N LEU A 201 4.86 5.62 8.19
CA LEU A 201 5.27 6.73 7.32
C LEU A 201 4.98 6.46 5.84
N LEU A 202 5.27 5.24 5.36
CA LEU A 202 4.96 4.83 3.98
C LEU A 202 3.46 4.85 3.71
N MET A 203 2.64 4.45 4.70
CA MET A 203 1.19 4.52 4.60
C MET A 203 0.67 5.98 4.66
N ALA A 204 1.35 6.88 5.36
CA ALA A 204 0.97 8.29 5.46
C ALA A 204 1.39 9.11 4.23
N LEU A 205 2.43 8.68 3.52
CA LEU A 205 3.04 9.43 2.42
C LEU A 205 2.04 9.83 1.31
N PRO A 206 1.17 8.94 0.80
CA PRO A 206 0.20 9.34 -0.21
C PRO A 206 -0.76 10.45 0.25
N SER A 207 -1.24 10.37 1.49
CA SER A 207 -2.12 11.40 2.07
C SER A 207 -1.38 12.71 2.27
N LEU A 208 -0.09 12.67 2.63
CA LEU A 208 0.77 13.85 2.73
C LEU A 208 0.98 14.54 1.38
N ILE A 209 1.20 13.76 0.32
CA ILE A 209 1.30 14.28 -1.05
C ILE A 209 0.01 15.04 -1.41
N ARG A 210 -1.16 14.42 -1.21
CA ARG A 210 -2.45 15.06 -1.50
C ARG A 210 -2.71 16.29 -0.65
N PHE A 211 -2.47 16.21 0.66
CA PHE A 211 -2.58 17.34 1.57
C PHE A 211 -1.76 18.54 1.07
N ARG A 212 -0.49 18.32 0.70
CA ARG A 212 0.38 19.36 0.17
C ARG A 212 -0.14 19.93 -1.14
N GLN A 213 -0.58 19.10 -2.09
CA GLN A 213 -1.16 19.56 -3.35
C GLN A 213 -2.37 20.47 -3.12
N CYS A 214 -3.27 20.08 -2.21
CA CYS A 214 -4.43 20.89 -1.86
C CYS A 214 -4.05 22.24 -1.24
N LEU A 215 -3.02 22.29 -0.39
CA LEU A 215 -2.51 23.56 0.15
C LEU A 215 -1.87 24.45 -0.91
N ILE A 216 -1.08 23.88 -1.83
CA ILE A 216 -0.48 24.63 -2.94
C ILE A 216 -1.59 25.28 -3.79
N GLU A 217 -2.62 24.52 -4.15
CA GLU A 217 -3.76 25.03 -4.91
C GLU A 217 -4.53 26.12 -4.17
N TYR A 218 -4.78 25.92 -2.87
CA TYR A 218 -5.41 26.96 -2.05
C TYR A 218 -4.59 28.27 -2.06
N LEU A 219 -3.27 28.16 -1.90
CA LEU A 219 -2.37 29.32 -1.95
C LEU A 219 -2.32 29.95 -3.35
N ARG A 220 -2.39 29.16 -4.43
CA ARG A 220 -2.49 29.66 -5.81
C ARG A 220 -3.77 30.48 -6.01
N VAL A 221 -4.92 29.96 -5.58
CA VAL A 221 -6.20 30.69 -5.68
C VAL A 221 -6.19 31.96 -4.83
N ARG A 222 -5.63 31.91 -3.62
CA ARG A 222 -5.50 33.09 -2.74
C ARG A 222 -4.58 34.19 -3.28
N ARG A 223 -3.58 33.84 -4.09
CA ARG A 223 -2.63 34.79 -4.69
C ARG A 223 -3.11 35.32 -6.04
N ALA A 224 -3.99 34.60 -6.73
CA ALA A 224 -4.54 35.02 -8.01
C ALA A 224 -5.62 36.11 -7.81
N PRO A 225 -5.86 36.96 -8.83
CA PRO A 225 -7.01 37.85 -8.83
C PRO A 225 -8.31 37.08 -8.62
N TYR A 226 -9.22 37.64 -7.82
CA TYR A 226 -10.49 37.00 -7.53
C TYR A 226 -11.27 36.72 -8.82
N LYS A 227 -11.74 35.48 -8.96
CA LYS A 227 -12.66 35.06 -10.01
C LYS A 227 -13.85 34.39 -9.35
N GLU A 228 -15.05 34.85 -9.69
CA GLU A 228 -16.30 34.33 -9.14
C GLU A 228 -16.44 32.82 -9.37
N SER A 229 -16.00 32.32 -10.53
CA SER A 229 -16.03 30.89 -10.88
C SER A 229 -15.15 29.99 -10.00
N THR A 230 -14.08 30.51 -9.39
CA THR A 230 -13.21 29.75 -8.47
C THR A 230 -13.47 30.07 -7.01
N GLY A 231 -14.18 31.17 -6.73
CA GLY A 231 -14.39 31.71 -5.39
C GLY A 231 -13.08 31.96 -4.65
N TRP A 232 -13.12 31.89 -3.32
CA TRP A 232 -11.96 32.11 -2.43
C TRP A 232 -11.08 30.86 -2.24
N GLY A 233 -11.40 29.74 -2.91
CA GLY A 233 -10.61 28.51 -2.87
C GLY A 233 -10.90 27.56 -1.70
N GLY A 234 -12.01 27.75 -0.97
CA GLY A 234 -12.38 26.91 0.19
C GLY A 234 -12.46 25.41 -0.09
N GLN A 235 -12.81 25.00 -1.31
CA GLN A 235 -12.82 23.59 -1.73
C GLN A 235 -11.43 22.93 -1.59
N HIS A 236 -10.34 23.66 -1.87
CA HIS A 236 -8.99 23.13 -1.72
C HIS A 236 -8.63 22.91 -0.25
N LEU A 237 -9.06 23.79 0.64
CA LEU A 237 -8.87 23.63 2.08
C LEU A 237 -9.70 22.47 2.65
N ALA A 238 -10.95 22.31 2.20
CA ALA A 238 -11.79 21.17 2.57
C ALA A 238 -11.16 19.84 2.13
N ASN A 239 -10.60 19.79 0.92
CA ASN A 239 -9.85 18.62 0.45
C ASN A 239 -8.57 18.40 1.27
N ALA A 240 -7.82 19.44 1.61
CA ALA A 240 -6.65 19.30 2.47
C ALA A 240 -7.04 18.67 3.82
N LEU A 241 -8.12 19.14 4.44
CA LEU A 241 -8.65 18.57 5.68
C LEU A 241 -9.08 17.10 5.51
N LYS A 242 -9.75 16.77 4.39
CA LYS A 242 -10.12 15.39 4.06
C LYS A 242 -8.90 14.47 4.06
N TYR A 243 -7.80 14.85 3.40
CA TYR A 243 -6.61 13.99 3.32
C TYR A 243 -5.77 14.00 4.60
N SER A 244 -5.82 15.07 5.42
CA SER A 244 -5.12 15.10 6.70
C SER A 244 -5.77 14.20 7.77
N SER A 245 -7.06 13.87 7.63
CA SER A 245 -7.78 12.95 8.53
C SER A 245 -7.15 11.55 8.64
N ALA A 246 -6.31 11.15 7.66
CA ALA A 246 -5.56 9.91 7.71
C ALA A 246 -4.44 9.92 8.78
N PHE A 247 -3.84 11.08 9.09
CA PHE A 247 -2.69 11.15 10.00
C PHE A 247 -3.04 10.75 11.45
N PRO A 248 -4.13 11.28 12.06
CA PRO A 248 -4.55 10.85 13.39
C PRO A 248 -4.77 9.33 13.47
N VAL A 249 -5.45 8.76 12.47
CA VAL A 249 -5.72 7.31 12.43
C VAL A 249 -4.41 6.51 12.40
N ILE A 250 -3.44 6.92 11.58
CA ILE A 250 -2.13 6.25 11.48
C ILE A 250 -1.34 6.39 12.80
N ILE A 251 -1.34 7.58 13.40
CA ILE A 251 -0.66 7.85 14.68
C ILE A 251 -1.25 6.97 15.79
N PHE A 252 -2.57 7.02 16.00
CA PHE A 252 -3.23 6.23 17.04
C PHE A 252 -3.08 4.73 16.81
N SER A 253 -3.15 4.27 15.56
CA SER A 253 -2.90 2.86 15.21
C SER A 253 -1.47 2.42 15.58
N THR A 254 -0.50 3.30 15.39
CA THR A 254 0.92 3.04 15.73
C THR A 254 1.13 3.03 17.25
N LEU A 255 0.49 3.95 17.97
CA LEU A 255 0.52 3.98 19.44
C LEU A 255 -0.10 2.72 20.04
N GLN A 256 -1.26 2.27 19.53
CA GLN A 256 -1.92 1.05 19.96
C GLN A 256 -1.02 -0.18 19.75
N ARG A 257 -0.40 -0.30 18.56
CA ARG A 257 0.54 -1.39 18.25
C ARG A 257 1.78 -1.38 19.15
N THR A 258 2.30 -0.19 19.44
CA THR A 258 3.47 -0.02 20.33
C THR A 258 3.14 -0.49 21.75
N ARG A 259 1.98 -0.11 22.28
CA ARG A 259 1.49 -0.57 23.59
C ARG A 259 1.34 -2.09 23.65
N ALA A 260 0.70 -2.68 22.64
CA ALA A 260 0.55 -4.14 22.54
C ALA A 260 1.92 -4.86 22.52
N THR A 261 2.86 -4.36 21.71
CA THR A 261 4.21 -4.93 21.61
C THR A 261 4.96 -4.85 22.94
N ARG A 262 4.86 -3.73 23.67
CA ARG A 262 5.44 -3.57 25.02
C ARG A 262 4.84 -4.54 26.02
N ALA A 263 3.51 -4.71 26.02
CA ALA A 263 2.82 -5.65 26.90
C ALA A 263 3.29 -7.10 26.65
N THR A 264 3.41 -7.52 25.39
CA THR A 264 3.92 -8.86 25.04
C THR A 264 5.37 -9.06 25.50
N ARG A 265 6.24 -8.06 25.32
CA ARG A 265 7.64 -8.12 25.78
C ARG A 265 7.75 -8.21 27.30
N LEU A 266 6.92 -7.45 28.03
CA LEU A 266 6.88 -7.50 29.49
C LEU A 266 6.42 -8.89 29.98
N ARG A 267 5.35 -9.43 29.37
CA ARG A 267 4.85 -10.78 29.68
C ARG A 267 5.93 -11.85 29.44
N ARG A 268 6.66 -11.79 28.32
CA ARG A 268 7.78 -12.72 28.05
C ARG A 268 8.90 -12.59 29.10
N ARG A 269 9.31 -11.38 29.47
CA ARG A 269 10.32 -11.15 30.52
C ARG A 269 9.91 -11.67 31.89
N LEU A 270 8.63 -11.58 32.24
CA LEU A 270 8.08 -12.16 33.48
C LEU A 270 8.03 -13.70 33.42
N SER A 271 7.79 -14.26 32.23
CA SER A 271 7.77 -15.72 32.01
C SER A 271 9.15 -16.37 32.10
N THR A 272 10.23 -15.65 31.74
CA THR A 272 11.61 -16.17 31.78
C THR A 272 12.28 -16.04 33.14
N LYS A 273 11.65 -15.35 34.11
CA LYS A 273 12.17 -15.27 35.49
C LYS A 273 11.76 -16.50 36.31
N PRO A 274 12.63 -17.08 37.16
CA PRO A 274 12.28 -18.18 38.04
C PRO A 274 11.13 -17.81 39.01
N GLY A 275 10.32 -18.80 39.42
CA GLY A 275 9.01 -18.61 40.07
C GLY A 275 8.98 -17.69 41.28
N TRP A 276 10.05 -17.69 42.10
CA TRP A 276 10.19 -16.83 43.28
C TRP A 276 10.25 -15.32 42.97
N LEU A 277 10.77 -14.92 41.80
CA LEU A 277 10.88 -13.52 41.36
C LEU A 277 9.57 -13.02 40.73
N ARG A 278 8.70 -13.93 40.26
CA ARG A 278 7.35 -13.58 39.79
C ARG A 278 6.46 -13.09 40.94
N CYS A 279 6.48 -13.80 42.08
CA CYS A 279 5.68 -13.44 43.26
C CYS A 279 6.11 -12.12 43.92
N TRP A 280 7.39 -11.77 43.85
CA TRP A 280 7.93 -10.54 44.43
C TRP A 280 7.54 -9.29 43.59
N GLN A 281 7.45 -9.44 42.26
CA GLN A 281 7.11 -8.35 41.35
C GLN A 281 5.61 -8.07 41.23
N THR A 282 4.75 -9.08 41.43
CA THR A 282 3.28 -8.86 41.55
C THR A 282 2.88 -8.19 42.87
N ARG A 283 3.73 -8.24 43.90
CA ARG A 283 3.51 -7.53 45.18
C ARG A 283 3.93 -6.06 45.19
N SER A 284 4.70 -5.62 44.19
CA SER A 284 5.31 -4.27 44.16
C SER A 284 4.67 -3.33 43.13
N THR A 285 3.66 -3.76 42.38
CA THR A 285 2.76 -2.84 41.66
C THR A 285 1.80 -2.20 42.66
N PRO A 286 1.76 -0.87 42.81
CA PRO A 286 0.80 -0.23 43.69
C PRO A 286 -0.61 -0.50 43.16
N PHE A 287 -1.47 -1.04 44.04
CA PHE A 287 -2.91 -1.07 43.88
C PHE A 287 -3.40 0.36 43.58
N THR A 288 -3.72 0.68 42.33
CA THR A 288 -4.62 1.80 42.05
C THR A 288 -6.03 1.36 42.41
N GLY A 289 -6.39 1.61 43.67
CA GLY A 289 -7.74 1.93 44.15
C GLY A 289 -8.90 1.03 43.71
N THR A 290 -9.13 -0.06 44.46
CA THR A 290 -10.48 -0.60 44.63
C THR A 290 -11.22 0.26 45.66
N SER A 291 -12.24 1.00 45.22
CA SER A 291 -13.23 1.63 46.10
C SER A 291 -14.14 0.53 46.68
N PRO A 292 -14.38 0.48 48.01
CA PRO A 292 -15.29 -0.48 48.59
C PRO A 292 -16.73 -0.01 48.43
N ARG A 293 -17.60 -0.90 47.94
CA ARG A 293 -19.06 -0.78 48.06
C ARG A 293 -19.41 -0.75 49.55
N ILE A 294 -20.08 0.31 49.98
CA ILE A 294 -20.86 0.32 51.21
C ILE A 294 -22.27 -0.09 50.80
N GLY A 295 -22.75 -1.20 51.35
CA GLY A 295 -24.16 -1.55 51.36
C GLY A 295 -24.80 -1.02 52.63
N THR A 296 -25.90 -0.29 52.45
CA THR A 296 -27.17 -0.31 53.19
C THR A 296 -28.14 0.52 52.37
#